data_AF-A0A452ZKC4-F1
#
_entry.id   AF-A0A452ZKC4-F1
#
_cell.length_a   1.000
_cell.length_b   1.000
_cell.length_c   1.000
_cell.angle_alpha   90.00
_cell.angle_beta   90.00
_cell.angle_gamma   90.00
#
_symmetry.space_group_name_H-M   'P 1'
#
loop_
_entity.id
_entity.type
_entity.pdbx_description
1 polymer ?
#
loop_
_entity_poly.entity_id
_entity_poly.type
_entity_poly.pdbx_seq_one_letter_code
_entity_poly.pdbx_strand_id
1 'polypeptide(L)'
;SFNRLDDRVPSQGVFSNVTRFSFEGNSGLCGGVSEVYLPLCPPESMEHGLRKRHFLMKVVIPIVAGIIICSSLILVFFTIRKKPKAQSATTRGFQLADDNYPRVSYAELVQGTNCFATDNLIGRGRYDSVYKCGLLLKNMMSTVAMKVFDLQQSGSSRSFLAECEALRKICHHNLISVITCCSSLDSNQNDFKAIVFEFMPNGSLDNGCIQMYLHRNNCKA
;
A
#
# COMPACT_ATOMS: atom_id res chain seq x y z
N SER A 1 -51.36 11.84 -51.20
CA SER A 1 -51.71 10.76 -50.26
C SER A 1 -50.69 10.76 -49.13
N PHE A 2 -51.12 10.46 -47.90
CA PHE A 2 -50.29 10.56 -46.69
C PHE A 2 -49.60 9.22 -46.38
N ASN A 3 -48.72 8.77 -47.28
CA ASN A 3 -48.09 7.45 -47.19
C ASN A 3 -46.82 7.42 -46.34
N ARG A 4 -46.44 8.56 -45.73
CA ARG A 4 -45.19 8.72 -44.95
C ARG A 4 -43.97 8.23 -45.74
N LEU A 5 -43.85 8.72 -46.96
CA LEU A 5 -42.68 8.43 -47.80
C LEU A 5 -41.48 9.26 -47.31
N ASP A 6 -40.31 8.62 -47.29
CA ASP A 6 -39.05 9.19 -46.84
C ASP A 6 -37.96 8.85 -47.87
N ASP A 7 -37.44 9.84 -48.60
CA ASP A 7 -36.19 9.79 -49.39
C ASP A 7 -36.01 11.09 -50.21
N ARG A 8 -34.92 11.18 -50.98
CA ARG A 8 -34.71 12.20 -52.01
C ARG A 8 -35.66 12.02 -53.19
N VAL A 9 -36.34 13.09 -53.58
CA VAL A 9 -37.12 13.14 -54.83
C VAL A 9 -36.21 13.48 -56.01
N PRO A 10 -36.17 12.67 -57.10
CA PRO A 10 -35.41 12.98 -58.30
C PRO A 10 -35.91 14.27 -58.96
N SER A 11 -34.99 15.16 -59.35
CA SER A 11 -35.31 16.40 -60.07
C SER A 11 -35.49 16.19 -61.58
N GLN A 12 -35.27 14.99 -62.08
CA GLN A 12 -35.34 14.63 -63.50
C GLN A 12 -36.32 13.46 -63.73
N GLY A 13 -36.81 13.33 -64.96
CA GLY A 13 -37.73 12.27 -65.36
C GLY A 13 -39.18 12.58 -64.98
N VAL A 14 -39.95 11.55 -64.63
CA VAL A 14 -41.42 11.69 -64.41
C VAL A 14 -41.75 12.68 -63.28
N PHE A 15 -40.86 12.84 -62.30
CA PHE A 15 -41.03 13.75 -61.16
C PHE A 15 -40.62 15.20 -61.42
N SER A 16 -40.15 15.54 -62.63
CA SER A 16 -39.91 16.95 -63.01
C SER A 16 -41.20 17.71 -63.31
N ASN A 17 -42.32 17.03 -63.54
CA ASN A 17 -43.61 17.65 -63.79
C ASN A 17 -44.47 17.69 -62.51
N VAL A 18 -44.35 18.80 -61.79
CA VAL A 18 -44.95 19.00 -60.45
C VAL A 18 -46.48 19.03 -60.48
N THR A 19 -47.09 19.34 -61.62
CA THR A 19 -48.55 19.41 -61.73
C THR A 19 -49.25 18.05 -61.64
N ARG A 20 -48.51 16.94 -61.81
CA ARG A 20 -49.07 15.58 -61.87
C ARG A 20 -48.99 14.83 -60.53
N PHE A 21 -48.20 15.30 -59.57
CA PHE A 21 -47.91 14.59 -58.33
C PHE A 21 -48.01 15.52 -57.12
N SER A 22 -48.76 15.08 -56.10
CA SER A 22 -48.82 15.78 -54.81
C SER A 22 -47.95 15.07 -53.78
N PHE A 23 -47.02 15.82 -53.20
CA PHE A 23 -46.09 15.37 -52.15
C PHE A 23 -46.56 15.77 -50.75
N GLU A 24 -47.69 16.47 -50.68
CA GLU A 24 -48.29 16.95 -49.44
C GLU A 24 -48.59 15.77 -48.49
N GLY A 25 -48.15 15.91 -47.24
CA GLY A 25 -48.31 14.87 -46.22
C GLY A 25 -47.17 13.88 -46.04
N ASN A 26 -46.06 14.02 -46.78
CA ASN A 26 -44.87 13.16 -46.67
C ASN A 26 -43.68 13.99 -46.18
N SER A 27 -43.57 14.17 -44.86
CA SER A 27 -42.61 15.10 -44.25
C SER A 27 -41.15 14.66 -44.30
N GLY A 28 -40.85 13.39 -44.60
CA GLY A 28 -39.47 12.90 -44.74
C GLY A 28 -38.93 12.95 -46.16
N LEU A 29 -39.69 13.49 -47.12
CA LEU A 29 -39.17 13.78 -48.45
C LEU A 29 -38.30 15.04 -48.45
N CYS A 30 -37.24 15.01 -49.25
CA CYS A 30 -36.33 16.15 -49.43
C CYS A 30 -35.87 16.27 -50.89
N GLY A 31 -35.41 17.46 -51.31
CA GLY A 31 -34.88 17.70 -52.65
C GLY A 31 -35.97 17.99 -53.71
N GLY A 32 -35.87 17.36 -54.89
CA GLY A 32 -36.78 17.61 -56.01
C GLY A 32 -36.53 18.93 -56.75
N VAL A 33 -37.49 19.31 -57.61
CA VAL A 33 -37.49 20.60 -58.32
C VAL A 33 -38.02 21.71 -57.39
N SER A 34 -37.57 22.95 -57.58
CA SER A 34 -37.84 24.07 -56.68
C SER A 34 -39.34 24.38 -56.48
N GLU A 35 -40.18 24.00 -57.44
CA GLU A 35 -41.64 24.24 -57.40
C GLU A 35 -42.39 23.33 -56.40
N VAL A 36 -41.75 22.29 -55.84
CA VAL A 36 -42.39 21.35 -54.88
C VAL A 36 -42.27 21.82 -53.41
N TYR A 37 -41.50 22.89 -53.14
CA TYR A 37 -41.26 23.42 -51.78
C TYR A 37 -40.79 22.37 -50.74
N LEU A 38 -40.05 21.34 -51.16
CA LEU A 38 -39.48 20.35 -50.26
C LEU A 38 -38.21 20.88 -49.58
N PRO A 39 -37.89 20.43 -48.34
CA PRO A 39 -36.65 20.79 -47.67
C PRO A 39 -35.43 20.24 -48.42
N LEU A 40 -34.29 20.92 -48.28
CA LEU A 40 -33.00 20.42 -48.81
C LEU A 40 -32.61 19.13 -48.09
N CYS A 41 -32.17 18.12 -48.85
CA CYS A 41 -31.64 16.90 -48.25
C CYS A 41 -30.36 17.18 -47.47
N PRO A 42 -30.17 16.57 -46.29
CA PRO A 42 -28.90 16.67 -45.58
C PRO A 42 -27.76 16.12 -46.44
N PRO A 43 -26.56 16.74 -46.41
CA PRO A 43 -25.42 16.24 -47.16
C PRO A 43 -25.02 14.84 -46.66
N GLU A 44 -24.78 13.91 -47.59
CA GLU A 44 -24.42 12.50 -47.31
C GLU A 44 -23.22 12.34 -46.35
N SER A 45 -22.39 13.37 -46.22
CA SER A 45 -21.21 13.38 -45.36
C SER A 45 -21.51 13.34 -43.86
N MET A 46 -22.72 13.75 -43.41
CA MET A 46 -23.06 13.76 -41.98
C MET A 46 -23.41 12.37 -41.43
N GLU A 47 -24.14 11.55 -42.19
CA GLU A 47 -24.53 10.18 -41.81
C GLU A 47 -23.32 9.24 -41.67
N HIS A 48 -22.39 9.30 -42.65
CA HIS A 48 -21.21 8.44 -42.68
C HIS A 48 -20.21 8.77 -41.55
N GLY A 49 -20.08 10.05 -41.18
CA GLY A 49 -19.22 10.50 -40.10
C GLY A 49 -19.68 10.00 -38.73
N LEU A 50 -20.99 10.03 -38.47
CA LEU A 50 -21.56 9.59 -37.19
C LEU A 50 -21.44 8.06 -37.02
N ARG A 51 -21.71 7.30 -38.08
CA ARG A 51 -21.59 5.83 -38.08
C ARG A 51 -20.14 5.37 -37.90
N LYS A 52 -19.18 6.04 -38.55
CA LYS A 52 -17.74 5.76 -38.39
C LYS A 52 -17.26 6.11 -36.98
N ARG A 53 -17.71 7.24 -36.41
CA ARG A 53 -17.38 7.64 -35.04
C ARG A 53 -17.96 6.66 -34.01
N HIS A 54 -19.19 6.20 -34.21
CA HIS A 54 -19.82 5.21 -33.33
C HIS A 54 -19.12 3.85 -33.40
N PHE A 55 -18.68 3.41 -34.58
CA PHE A 55 -17.86 2.21 -34.74
C PHE A 55 -16.49 2.36 -34.06
N LEU A 56 -15.83 3.51 -34.23
CA LEU A 56 -14.56 3.82 -33.58
C LEU A 56 -14.68 3.78 -32.06
N MET A 57 -15.73 4.37 -31.49
CA MET A 57 -15.99 4.35 -30.05
C MET A 57 -16.25 2.94 -29.53
N LYS A 58 -17.00 2.11 -30.29
CA LYS A 58 -17.23 0.70 -29.93
C LYS A 58 -15.97 -0.14 -29.89
N VAL A 59 -14.92 0.24 -30.62
CA VAL A 59 -13.62 -0.45 -30.61
C VAL A 59 -12.69 0.14 -29.55
N VAL A 60 -12.65 1.47 -29.41
CA VAL A 60 -11.73 2.14 -28.48
C VAL A 60 -12.12 1.92 -27.02
N ILE A 61 -13.41 1.95 -26.68
CA ILE A 61 -13.91 1.78 -25.30
C ILE A 61 -13.46 0.45 -24.68
N PRO A 62 -13.66 -0.73 -25.29
CA PRO A 62 -13.23 -1.99 -24.70
C PRO A 62 -11.70 -2.11 -24.62
N ILE A 63 -10.95 -1.51 -25.55
CA ILE A 63 -9.48 -1.50 -25.50
C ILE A 63 -9.00 -0.71 -24.28
N VAL A 64 -9.53 0.50 -24.08
CA VAL A 64 -9.15 1.34 -22.93
C VAL A 64 -9.55 0.69 -21.62
N ALA A 65 -10.77 0.14 -21.54
CA ALA A 65 -11.22 -0.60 -20.36
C ALA A 65 -10.33 -1.83 -20.07
N GLY A 66 -9.94 -2.57 -21.10
CA GLY A 66 -9.03 -3.71 -20.99
C GLY A 66 -7.65 -3.31 -20.45
N ILE A 67 -7.08 -2.20 -20.91
CA ILE A 67 -5.79 -1.70 -20.41
C ILE A 67 -5.89 -1.32 -18.92
N ILE A 68 -6.97 -0.65 -18.50
CA ILE A 68 -7.20 -0.27 -17.11
C ILE A 68 -7.34 -1.52 -16.21
N ILE A 69 -8.10 -2.52 -16.66
CA ILE A 69 -8.26 -3.78 -15.91
C ILE A 69 -6.93 -4.54 -15.84
N CYS A 70 -6.22 -4.70 -16.96
CA CYS A 70 -4.93 -5.38 -16.97
C CYS A 70 -3.89 -4.68 -16.09
N SER A 71 -3.78 -3.35 -16.18
CA SER A 71 -2.85 -2.57 -15.33
C SER A 71 -3.19 -2.66 -13.85
N SER A 72 -4.48 -2.58 -13.48
CA SER A 72 -4.90 -2.75 -12.08
C SER A 72 -4.63 -4.17 -11.55
N LEU A 73 -4.90 -5.21 -12.34
CA LEU A 73 -4.56 -6.59 -11.99
C LEU A 73 -3.05 -6.79 -11.84
N ILE A 74 -2.24 -6.19 -12.71
CA ILE A 74 -0.78 -6.21 -12.62
C ILE A 74 -0.31 -5.50 -11.35
N LEU A 75 -0.87 -4.33 -11.00
CA LEU A 75 -0.55 -3.62 -9.76
C LEU A 75 -0.95 -4.42 -8.51
N VAL A 76 -2.14 -5.02 -8.51
CA VAL A 76 -2.60 -5.91 -7.42
C VAL A 76 -1.68 -7.13 -7.31
N PHE A 77 -1.33 -7.76 -8.43
CA PHE A 77 -0.40 -8.87 -8.46
C PHE A 77 1.00 -8.47 -7.95
N PHE A 78 1.51 -7.30 -8.33
CA PHE A 78 2.77 -6.78 -7.81
C PHE A 78 2.68 -6.37 -6.34
N THR A 79 1.53 -5.92 -5.82
CA THR A 79 1.37 -5.63 -4.38
C THR A 79 1.23 -6.88 -3.55
N ILE A 80 0.60 -7.94 -4.07
CA ILE A 80 0.53 -9.27 -3.43
C ILE A 80 1.88 -10.00 -3.52
N ARG A 81 2.56 -9.93 -4.66
CA ARG A 81 3.90 -10.53 -4.86
C ARG A 81 5.04 -9.71 -4.30
N LYS A 82 4.83 -8.42 -4.05
CA LYS A 82 5.52 -7.73 -2.96
C LYS A 82 5.04 -8.41 -1.67
N LYS A 83 5.62 -9.58 -1.37
CA LYS A 83 6.12 -9.83 -0.02
C LYS A 83 6.70 -8.49 0.40
N PRO A 84 6.36 -7.89 1.56
CA PRO A 84 7.04 -6.69 2.00
C PRO A 84 8.51 -7.02 1.90
N LYS A 85 9.13 -6.48 0.85
CA LYS A 85 10.51 -6.69 0.58
C LYS A 85 11.04 -5.82 1.70
N ALA A 86 11.47 -6.45 2.78
CA ALA A 86 12.50 -5.90 3.62
C ALA A 86 13.74 -5.79 2.71
N GLN A 87 13.64 -4.97 1.66
CA GLN A 87 14.74 -4.37 0.98
C GLN A 87 15.38 -3.58 2.09
N SER A 88 16.50 -4.10 2.58
CA SER A 88 17.83 -3.50 2.81
C SER A 88 18.04 -1.98 2.67
N ALA A 89 16.99 -1.17 2.46
CA ALA A 89 16.93 0.27 2.69
C ALA A 89 16.58 0.60 4.16
N THR A 90 15.96 -0.31 4.92
CA THR A 90 15.69 -0.13 6.36
C THR A 90 16.91 -0.33 7.25
N THR A 91 18.02 -0.88 6.76
CA THR A 91 19.24 -1.09 7.55
C THR A 91 19.92 0.23 7.93
N ARG A 92 19.67 1.34 7.20
CA ARG A 92 20.16 2.68 7.58
C ARG A 92 19.18 3.49 8.44
N GLY A 93 17.92 3.06 8.56
CA GLY A 93 16.85 3.86 9.19
C GLY A 93 16.52 3.49 10.64
N PHE A 94 17.07 2.39 11.17
CA PHE A 94 16.80 1.95 12.55
C PHE A 94 18.04 1.92 13.46
N GLN A 95 19.16 2.50 13.02
CA GLN A 95 20.07 3.03 14.01
C GLN A 95 19.35 4.25 14.59
N LEU A 96 19.03 4.23 15.88
CA LEU A 96 18.79 5.44 16.66
C LEU A 96 20.09 6.26 16.62
N ALA A 97 20.39 6.83 15.46
CA ALA A 97 21.39 7.87 15.24
C ALA A 97 20.71 9.20 15.57
N ASP A 98 20.19 9.26 16.79
CA ASP A 98 20.03 10.51 17.51
C ASP A 98 21.20 10.53 18.48
N ASP A 99 21.93 11.65 18.59
CA ASP A 99 23.16 11.79 19.38
C ASP A 99 22.98 11.44 20.88
N ASN A 100 21.75 11.11 21.28
CA ASN A 100 21.34 10.73 22.63
C ASN A 100 21.39 9.22 22.94
N TYR A 101 21.48 8.32 21.94
CA TYR A 101 21.45 6.86 22.19
C TYR A 101 22.85 6.21 22.01
N PRO A 102 23.34 5.45 23.01
CA PRO A 102 24.64 4.82 22.94
C PRO A 102 24.67 3.72 21.86
N ARG A 103 25.76 3.68 21.08
CA ARG A 103 26.04 2.59 20.15
C ARG A 103 26.56 1.39 20.94
N VAL A 104 25.87 0.27 20.81
CA VAL A 104 26.22 -1.00 21.47
C VAL A 104 26.46 -2.06 20.41
N SER A 105 27.61 -2.74 20.48
CA SER A 105 27.98 -3.80 19.56
C SER A 105 27.44 -5.17 20.01
N TYR A 106 27.29 -6.09 19.06
CA TYR A 106 26.89 -7.46 19.35
C TYR A 106 27.85 -8.15 20.35
N ALA A 107 29.17 -7.91 20.21
CA ALA A 107 30.17 -8.49 21.10
C ALA A 107 29.98 -8.05 22.56
N GLU A 108 29.69 -6.77 22.79
CA GLU A 108 29.39 -6.24 24.13
C GLU A 108 28.12 -6.86 24.72
N LEU A 109 27.08 -7.08 23.90
CA LEU A 109 25.84 -7.73 24.33
C LEU A 109 26.05 -9.21 24.69
N VAL A 110 26.83 -9.94 23.90
CA VAL A 110 27.19 -11.34 24.19
C VAL A 110 28.01 -11.43 25.47
N GLN A 111 29.05 -10.60 25.61
CA GLN A 111 29.88 -10.57 26.80
C GLN A 111 29.06 -10.19 28.04
N GLY A 112 28.23 -9.16 27.92
CA GLY A 112 27.39 -8.66 29.00
C GLY A 112 26.34 -9.65 29.49
N THR A 113 25.92 -10.58 28.64
CA THR A 113 25.01 -11.69 29.01
C THR A 113 25.71 -12.99 29.35
N ASN A 114 27.04 -13.00 29.43
CA ASN A 114 27.84 -14.22 29.59
C ASN A 114 27.47 -15.28 28.53
N CYS A 115 27.50 -14.88 27.26
CA CYS A 115 27.13 -15.72 26.12
C CYS A 115 25.68 -16.23 26.17
N PHE A 116 24.73 -15.35 26.53
CA PHE A 116 23.32 -15.71 26.72
C PHE A 116 23.11 -16.85 27.73
N ALA A 117 23.91 -16.88 28.81
CA ALA A 117 23.80 -17.88 29.87
C ALA A 117 22.37 -17.95 30.45
N THR A 118 21.93 -19.15 30.78
CA THR A 118 20.60 -19.39 31.36
C THR A 118 20.37 -18.66 32.67
N ASP A 119 21.42 -18.47 33.48
CA ASP A 119 21.34 -17.74 34.76
C ASP A 119 21.02 -16.26 34.56
N ASN A 120 21.27 -15.73 33.36
CA ASN A 120 20.93 -14.37 32.98
C ASN A 120 19.56 -14.29 32.30
N LEU A 121 18.86 -15.40 32.02
CA LEU A 121 17.53 -15.37 31.41
C LEU A 121 16.51 -14.87 32.45
N ILE A 122 15.97 -13.68 32.20
CA ILE A 122 14.86 -13.11 33.00
C ILE A 122 13.55 -13.76 32.56
N GLY A 123 13.40 -14.04 31.27
CA GLY A 123 12.29 -14.82 30.77
C GLY A 123 12.22 -14.95 29.26
N ARG A 124 11.39 -15.87 28.79
CA ARG A 124 11.17 -16.16 27.37
C ARG A 124 9.72 -15.92 26.96
N GLY A 125 9.55 -15.07 25.95
CA GLY A 125 8.28 -14.84 25.26
C GLY A 125 8.13 -15.72 24.02
N ARG A 126 7.08 -15.46 23.24
CA ARG A 126 6.81 -16.17 21.98
C ARG A 126 7.81 -15.80 20.88
N TYR A 127 8.18 -14.52 20.80
CA TYR A 127 9.03 -13.97 19.73
C TYR A 127 10.41 -13.58 20.23
N ASP A 128 10.67 -13.73 21.53
CA ASP A 128 11.79 -13.07 22.19
C ASP A 128 12.22 -13.76 23.48
N SER A 129 13.40 -13.37 23.97
CA SER A 129 13.92 -13.74 25.28
C SER A 129 14.60 -12.52 25.89
N VAL A 130 14.35 -12.29 27.18
CA VAL A 130 14.89 -11.15 27.93
C VAL A 130 15.99 -11.65 28.85
N TYR A 131 17.16 -11.03 28.74
CA TYR A 131 18.34 -11.36 29.54
C TYR A 131 18.77 -10.19 30.41
N LYS A 132 19.29 -10.49 31.59
CA LYS A 132 20.11 -9.58 32.38
C LYS A 132 21.45 -9.42 31.68
N CYS A 133 21.84 -8.18 31.41
CA CYS A 133 23.06 -7.86 30.70
C CYS A 133 23.86 -6.82 31.47
N GLY A 134 25.15 -7.05 31.68
CA GLY A 134 26.07 -6.04 32.15
C GLY A 134 26.62 -5.24 30.96
N LEU A 135 26.40 -3.93 30.93
CA LEU A 135 26.82 -3.09 29.81
C LEU A 135 27.57 -1.84 30.30
N LEU A 136 28.69 -1.53 29.65
CA LEU A 136 29.46 -0.32 29.93
C LEU A 136 28.77 0.88 29.28
N LEU A 137 28.04 1.66 30.08
CA LEU A 137 27.30 2.84 29.64
C LEU A 137 27.91 4.06 30.30
N LYS A 138 28.29 5.08 29.52
CA LYS A 138 28.89 6.34 30.03
C LYS A 138 30.07 6.08 31.01
N ASN A 139 30.95 5.13 30.67
CA ASN A 139 32.10 4.69 31.47
C ASN A 139 31.76 4.04 32.83
N MET A 140 30.51 3.62 33.05
CA MET A 140 30.11 2.88 34.25
C MET A 140 29.44 1.56 33.87
N MET A 141 29.78 0.50 34.60
CA MET A 141 29.16 -0.81 34.41
C MET A 141 27.73 -0.77 34.95
N SER A 142 26.75 -0.90 34.07
CA SER A 142 25.33 -0.83 34.40
C SER A 142 24.65 -2.17 34.13
N THR A 143 23.72 -2.57 35.00
CA THR A 143 22.84 -3.69 34.71
C THR A 143 21.67 -3.21 33.85
N VAL A 144 21.45 -3.86 32.72
CA VAL A 144 20.37 -3.58 31.77
C VAL A 144 19.57 -4.85 31.47
N ALA A 145 18.35 -4.69 30.95
CA ALA A 145 17.58 -5.80 30.41
C ALA A 145 17.71 -5.78 28.88
N MET A 146 18.13 -6.89 28.29
CA MET A 146 18.25 -7.04 26.84
C MET A 146 17.19 -8.01 26.34
N LYS A 147 16.24 -7.52 25.56
CA LYS A 147 15.25 -8.32 24.85
C LYS A 147 15.78 -8.71 23.48
N VAL A 148 16.07 -9.98 23.27
CA VAL A 148 16.56 -10.57 22.01
C VAL A 148 15.41 -11.20 21.26
N PHE A 149 15.27 -10.90 19.97
CA PHE A 149 14.19 -11.43 19.14
C PHE A 149 14.63 -12.72 18.42
N ASP A 150 13.81 -13.76 18.49
CA ASP A 150 14.00 -14.99 17.73
C ASP A 150 13.55 -14.77 16.28
N LEU A 151 14.49 -14.50 15.39
CA LEU A 151 14.19 -14.22 13.99
C LEU A 151 13.80 -15.46 13.17
N GLN A 152 13.96 -16.67 13.71
CA GLN A 152 13.44 -17.88 13.08
C GLN A 152 11.91 -17.94 13.20
N GLN A 153 11.35 -17.35 14.27
CA GLN A 153 9.91 -17.29 14.47
C GLN A 153 9.25 -16.30 13.49
N SER A 154 8.31 -16.81 12.68
CA SER A 154 7.54 -16.00 11.74
C SER A 154 6.85 -14.83 12.45
N GLY A 155 7.08 -13.61 11.95
CA GLY A 155 6.54 -12.38 12.52
C GLY A 155 7.47 -11.65 13.52
N SER A 156 8.53 -12.30 14.01
CA SER A 156 9.42 -11.72 15.02
C SER A 156 10.09 -10.41 14.57
N SER A 157 10.61 -10.38 13.34
CA SER A 157 11.19 -9.16 12.74
C SER A 157 10.17 -8.00 12.63
N ARG A 158 8.88 -8.30 12.44
CA ARG A 158 7.81 -7.29 12.45
C ARG A 158 7.49 -6.84 13.87
N SER A 159 7.50 -7.75 14.85
CA SER A 159 7.34 -7.43 16.27
C SER A 159 8.41 -6.45 16.73
N PHE A 160 9.69 -6.72 16.41
CA PHE A 160 10.80 -5.82 16.72
C PHE A 160 10.56 -4.41 16.18
N LEU A 161 10.19 -4.28 14.91
CA LEU A 161 9.96 -2.97 14.29
C LEU A 161 8.78 -2.24 14.93
N ALA A 162 7.67 -2.94 15.16
CA ALA A 162 6.49 -2.37 15.79
C ALA A 162 6.78 -1.92 17.23
N GLU A 163 7.52 -2.71 18.00
CA GLU A 163 7.92 -2.38 19.36
C GLU A 163 8.82 -1.15 19.38
N CYS A 164 9.89 -1.11 18.57
CA CYS A 164 10.74 0.06 18.56
C CYS A 164 10.03 1.32 18.02
N GLU A 165 9.08 1.20 17.07
CA GLU A 165 8.27 2.33 16.64
C GLU A 165 7.35 2.84 17.76
N ALA A 166 6.73 1.92 18.51
CA ALA A 166 5.91 2.27 19.67
C ALA A 166 6.76 2.98 20.74
N LEU A 167 7.92 2.42 21.07
CA LEU A 167 8.83 2.97 22.06
C LEU A 167 9.33 4.37 21.67
N ARG A 168 9.58 4.63 20.38
CA ARG A 168 9.94 5.97 19.89
C ARG A 168 8.86 7.03 20.15
N LYS A 169 7.58 6.64 20.14
CA LYS A 169 6.45 7.57 20.31
C LYS A 169 6.05 7.77 21.77
N ILE A 170 6.57 6.96 22.67
CA ILE A 170 6.11 6.88 24.04
C ILE A 170 7.22 7.37 24.99
N CYS A 171 7.09 8.60 25.46
CA CYS A 171 7.97 9.20 26.47
C CYS A 171 7.13 9.56 27.71
N HIS A 172 7.15 8.70 28.73
CA HIS A 172 6.44 8.97 29.98
C HIS A 172 7.26 8.46 31.17
N HIS A 173 7.32 9.23 32.27
CA HIS A 173 8.19 8.92 33.42
C HIS A 173 7.88 7.58 34.12
N ASN A 174 6.66 7.06 33.93
CA ASN A 174 6.20 5.78 34.51
C ASN A 174 6.35 4.57 33.55
N LEU A 175 7.08 4.72 32.46
CA LEU A 175 7.36 3.66 31.50
C LEU A 175 8.84 3.31 31.52
N ILE A 176 9.14 2.05 31.23
CA ILE A 176 10.53 1.59 31.16
C ILE A 176 11.28 2.37 30.09
N SER A 177 12.40 2.97 30.50
CA SER A 177 13.26 3.76 29.62
C SER A 177 14.03 2.82 28.69
N VAL A 178 13.94 3.10 27.39
CA VAL A 178 14.67 2.38 26.34
C VAL A 178 16.04 3.03 26.19
N ILE A 179 17.07 2.22 26.33
CA ILE A 179 18.46 2.65 26.15
C ILE A 179 18.84 2.62 24.68
N THR A 180 18.46 1.59 23.92
CA THR A 180 18.71 1.52 22.47
C THR A 180 17.95 0.37 21.81
N CYS A 181 17.69 0.48 20.51
CA CYS A 181 17.31 -0.63 19.64
C CYS A 181 18.52 -1.04 18.80
N CYS A 182 18.92 -2.29 18.88
CA CYS A 182 20.03 -2.88 18.15
C CYS A 182 19.52 -3.70 16.96
N SER A 183 20.05 -3.41 15.77
CA SER A 183 19.90 -4.25 14.58
C SER A 183 21.30 -4.42 14.00
N SER A 184 21.88 -5.61 14.16
CA SER A 184 23.24 -5.95 13.75
C SER A 184 23.28 -7.33 13.08
N LEU A 185 24.49 -7.83 12.85
CA LEU A 185 24.72 -9.22 12.46
C LEU A 185 25.34 -9.97 13.66
N ASP A 186 25.04 -11.26 13.78
CA ASP A 186 25.72 -12.17 14.71
C ASP A 186 27.09 -12.60 14.16
N SER A 187 27.82 -13.42 14.92
CA SER A 187 29.12 -13.97 14.52
C SER A 187 29.07 -14.81 13.23
N ASN A 188 27.90 -15.34 12.86
CA ASN A 188 27.66 -16.16 11.68
C ASN A 188 27.08 -15.35 10.50
N GLN A 189 27.06 -14.01 10.61
CA GLN A 189 26.46 -13.09 9.63
C GLN A 189 24.94 -13.24 9.45
N ASN A 190 24.25 -13.84 10.43
CA ASN A 190 22.79 -13.80 10.46
C ASN A 190 22.30 -12.49 11.08
N ASP A 191 21.09 -12.08 10.72
CA ASP A 191 20.46 -10.93 11.35
C ASP A 191 20.33 -11.15 12.87
N PHE A 192 20.69 -10.12 13.63
CA PHE A 192 20.50 -10.05 15.07
C PHE A 192 19.71 -8.80 15.43
N LYS A 193 18.70 -8.94 16.26
CA LYS A 193 17.85 -7.83 16.70
C LYS A 193 17.58 -7.90 18.18
N ALA A 194 17.80 -6.78 18.87
CA ALA A 194 17.57 -6.68 20.30
C ALA A 194 17.12 -5.27 20.70
N ILE A 195 16.42 -5.16 21.82
CA ILE A 195 16.10 -3.89 22.48
C ILE A 195 16.73 -3.91 23.87
N VAL A 196 17.41 -2.84 24.23
CA VAL A 196 18.07 -2.67 25.53
C VAL A 196 17.28 -1.67 26.36
N PHE A 197 16.94 -2.06 27.58
CA PHE A 197 16.15 -1.30 28.53
C PHE A 197 16.91 -1.11 29.85
N GLU A 198 16.54 -0.08 30.61
CA GLU A 198 16.95 0.04 32.00
C GLU A 198 16.48 -1.17 32.82
N PHE A 199 17.36 -1.74 33.65
CA PHE A 199 17.00 -2.87 34.50
C PHE A 199 16.18 -2.40 35.71
N MET A 200 15.03 -3.05 35.95
CA MET A 200 14.17 -2.77 37.10
C MET A 200 14.36 -3.85 38.18
N PRO A 201 15.08 -3.57 39.28
CA PRO A 201 15.39 -4.57 40.30
C PRO A 201 14.19 -4.98 41.17
N ASN A 202 13.16 -4.14 41.29
CA ASN A 202 12.02 -4.33 42.19
C ASN A 202 10.71 -4.66 41.44
N GLY A 203 10.75 -5.59 40.49
CA GLY A 203 9.54 -6.07 39.82
C GLY A 203 8.64 -6.86 40.79
N SER A 204 7.70 -6.18 41.47
CA SER A 204 6.56 -6.81 42.16
C SER A 204 5.31 -6.60 41.28
N LEU A 205 4.45 -7.56 40.96
CA LEU A 205 4.04 -8.78 41.67
C LEU A 205 3.76 -9.92 40.66
N ASP A 206 3.99 -11.15 41.13
CA ASP A 206 3.61 -12.45 40.55
C ASP A 206 4.44 -13.05 39.40
N ASN A 207 5.51 -13.74 39.81
CA ASN A 207 6.00 -15.09 39.46
C ASN A 207 5.67 -15.80 38.12
N GLY A 208 5.24 -15.11 37.06
CA GLY A 208 4.97 -15.82 35.80
C GLY A 208 4.78 -15.00 34.55
N CYS A 209 4.90 -13.67 34.59
CA CYS A 209 4.54 -12.83 33.45
C CYS A 209 5.64 -11.81 33.11
N ILE A 210 6.46 -12.17 32.11
CA ILE A 210 7.29 -11.25 31.29
C ILE A 210 6.44 -10.15 30.62
N GLN A 211 5.11 -10.26 30.72
CA GLN A 211 4.12 -9.29 30.30
C GLN A 211 4.39 -7.85 30.82
N MET A 212 5.05 -7.65 31.97
CA MET A 212 5.26 -6.28 32.51
C MET A 212 6.29 -5.43 31.75
N TYR A 213 7.12 -6.01 30.87
CA TYR A 213 8.00 -5.20 30.01
C TYR A 213 7.24 -4.45 28.90
N LEU A 214 5.97 -4.82 28.62
CA LEU A 214 5.15 -4.20 27.58
C LEU A 214 3.71 -3.84 28.00
N HIS A 215 3.22 -4.27 29.17
CA HIS A 215 1.82 -4.09 29.55
C HIS A 215 1.55 -2.81 30.36
N ARG A 216 1.80 -1.64 29.75
CA ARG A 216 1.10 -0.39 30.12
C ARG A 216 0.51 0.33 28.91
N ASN A 217 0.19 -0.40 27.85
CA ASN A 217 -0.54 0.11 26.68
C ASN A 217 -2.02 -0.32 26.68
N ASN A 218 -2.68 -0.17 27.82
CA ASN A 218 -4.13 0.05 27.87
C ASN A 218 -4.39 1.50 28.30
N CYS A 219 -3.87 2.46 27.52
CA CYS A 219 -4.52 3.76 27.46
C CYS A 219 -5.79 3.58 26.65
N LYS A 220 -6.90 3.32 27.35
CA LYS A 220 -8.20 3.74 26.87
C LYS A 220 -8.20 5.28 26.89
N ALA A 221 -8.26 5.88 25.70
CA ALA A 221 -8.92 7.14 25.41
C ALA A 221 -9.16 7.20 23.90
#